data_AF-A0A9Q5I2J6-F1
#
_entry.id   AF-A0A9Q5I2J6-F1
#
_cell.length_a   1.000
_cell.length_b   1.000
_cell.length_c   1.000
_cell.angle_alpha   90.00
_cell.angle_beta   90.00
_cell.angle_gamma   90.00
#
_symmetry.space_group_name_H-M   'P 1'
#
loop_
_entity.id
_entity.type
_entity.pdbx_description
1 polymer ?
#
loop_
_entity_poly.entity_id
_entity_poly.type
_entity_poly.pdbx_seq_one_letter_code
_entity_poly.pdbx_strand_id
1 'polypeptide(L)'
;MEYIQAEPSIVPLLFSEIVFRQYFHVALVTILVYQSLIMLDKEIKYFWSNPRSSVSWIYFANHYAGLLGAICNIADVVTIVLIDYILLIRVLALYHNNTKLSVCLKLMLPFLSALRMESRFARLSDSGVTLYILSWIIPITFGLILLILALYKAAEHWRASSGLRGLELVRVVIRDQFLYYGFVIFCCVLKIVTVAVENPIASVLLVAVGSPTLLCILGGQLLINLKEAGERGANGGTNYTPKSVSSMEFA
;
A
#
# COMPACT_ATOMS: atom_id res chain seq x y z
N MET A 1 -30.02 -26.54 -23.36
CA MET A 1 -28.81 -26.91 -22.59
C MET A 1 -27.97 -27.80 -23.48
N GLU A 2 -27.08 -27.20 -24.26
CA GLU A 2 -26.03 -27.94 -24.95
C GLU A 2 -24.97 -28.32 -23.90
N TYR A 3 -24.73 -29.62 -23.74
CA TYR A 3 -23.57 -30.09 -22.99
C TYR A 3 -22.33 -29.82 -23.85
N ILE A 4 -21.57 -28.79 -23.49
CA ILE A 4 -20.25 -28.55 -24.05
C ILE A 4 -19.40 -29.77 -23.65
N GLN A 5 -19.17 -30.69 -24.59
CA GLN A 5 -18.20 -31.77 -24.42
C GLN A 5 -16.81 -31.12 -24.36
N ALA A 6 -16.31 -30.88 -23.15
CA ALA A 6 -14.95 -30.43 -22.94
C ALA A 6 -13.99 -31.50 -23.45
N GLU A 7 -13.05 -31.09 -24.30
CA GLU A 7 -12.02 -31.97 -24.83
C GLU A 7 -11.19 -32.56 -23.68
N PRO A 8 -11.02 -33.90 -23.59
CA PRO A 8 -10.39 -34.54 -22.44
C PRO A 8 -8.92 -34.15 -22.22
N SER A 9 -8.27 -33.59 -23.25
CA SER A 9 -6.91 -33.02 -23.21
C SER A 9 -6.80 -31.75 -22.36
N ILE A 10 -7.89 -30.99 -22.18
CA ILE A 10 -7.91 -29.71 -21.45
C ILE A 10 -7.96 -29.92 -19.94
N VAL A 11 -8.56 -31.02 -19.48
CA VAL A 11 -8.74 -31.34 -18.05
C VAL A 11 -7.43 -31.33 -17.24
N PRO A 12 -6.35 -32.03 -17.66
CA PRO A 12 -5.09 -32.02 -16.91
C PRO A 12 -4.42 -30.63 -16.88
N LEU A 13 -4.59 -29.82 -17.94
CA LEU A 13 -4.04 -28.47 -18.00
C LEU A 13 -4.73 -27.56 -16.96
N LEU A 14 -6.07 -27.54 -16.96
CA LEU A 14 -6.85 -26.76 -15.99
C LEU A 14 -6.55 -27.19 -14.55
N PHE A 15 -6.41 -28.50 -14.32
CA PHE A 15 -6.04 -29.02 -13.01
C PHE A 15 -4.66 -28.52 -12.56
N SER A 16 -3.65 -28.59 -13.45
CA SER A 16 -2.31 -28.08 -13.16
C SER A 16 -2.32 -26.57 -12.85
N GLU A 17 -3.09 -25.77 -13.57
CA GLU A 17 -3.21 -24.33 -13.31
C GLU A 17 -3.83 -24.02 -11.94
N ILE A 18 -4.91 -24.71 -11.58
CA ILE A 18 -5.58 -24.53 -10.29
C ILE A 18 -4.63 -24.88 -9.15
N VAL A 19 -3.95 -26.03 -9.27
CA VAL A 19 -3.01 -26.52 -8.26
C VAL A 19 -1.82 -25.54 -8.12
N PHE A 20 -1.24 -25.11 -9.23
CA PHE A 20 -0.14 -24.15 -9.22
C PHE A 20 -0.54 -22.83 -8.58
N ARG A 21 -1.73 -22.29 -8.92
CA ARG A 21 -2.27 -21.07 -8.32
C ARG A 21 -2.44 -21.22 -6.81
N GLN A 22 -2.95 -22.36 -6.33
CA GLN A 22 -3.13 -22.61 -4.90
C GLN A 22 -1.79 -22.67 -4.17
N TYR A 23 -0.79 -23.37 -4.71
CA TYR A 23 0.55 -23.42 -4.11
C TYR A 23 1.20 -22.04 -4.01
N PHE A 24 1.14 -21.24 -5.08
CA PHE A 24 1.64 -19.86 -5.05
C PHE A 24 0.91 -19.00 -4.02
N HIS A 25 -0.40 -19.16 -3.92
CA HIS A 25 -1.19 -18.44 -2.95
C HIS A 25 -0.82 -18.79 -1.51
N VAL A 26 -0.68 -20.09 -1.20
CA VAL A 26 -0.23 -20.56 0.12
C VAL A 26 1.18 -20.07 0.43
N ALA A 27 2.09 -20.10 -0.55
CA ALA A 27 3.45 -19.58 -0.39
C ALA A 27 3.44 -18.06 -0.07
N LEU A 28 2.64 -17.27 -0.79
CA LEU A 28 2.49 -15.84 -0.52
C LEU A 28 1.91 -15.57 0.87
N VAL A 29 0.85 -16.28 1.26
CA VAL A 29 0.27 -16.16 2.61
C VAL A 29 1.29 -16.54 3.68
N THR A 30 2.10 -17.56 3.44
CA THR A 30 3.16 -17.99 4.38
C THR A 30 4.22 -16.90 4.54
N ILE A 31 4.69 -16.31 3.44
CA ILE A 31 5.64 -15.19 3.46
C ILE A 31 5.03 -13.99 4.20
N LEU A 32 3.76 -13.69 3.98
CA LEU A 32 3.05 -12.61 4.66
C LEU A 32 2.98 -12.83 6.16
N VAL A 33 2.55 -14.01 6.60
CA VAL A 33 2.48 -14.36 8.02
C VAL A 33 3.88 -14.29 8.64
N TYR A 34 4.90 -14.83 7.99
CA TYR A 34 6.27 -14.78 8.46
C TYR A 34 6.78 -13.33 8.61
N GLN A 35 6.52 -12.49 7.62
CA GLN A 35 6.87 -11.07 7.67
C GLN A 35 6.10 -10.32 8.76
N SER A 36 4.82 -10.62 8.97
CA SER A 36 4.01 -10.07 10.06
C SER A 36 4.60 -10.43 11.42
N LEU A 37 5.04 -11.69 11.61
CA LEU A 37 5.69 -12.14 12.84
C LEU A 37 7.01 -11.41 13.09
N ILE A 38 7.86 -11.24 12.08
CA ILE A 38 9.12 -10.48 12.22
C ILE A 38 8.87 -9.02 12.59
N MET A 39 7.79 -8.43 12.09
CA MET A 39 7.48 -7.01 12.33
C MET A 39 6.77 -6.79 13.67
N LEU A 40 6.28 -7.86 14.30
CA LEU A 40 5.47 -7.82 15.51
C LEU A 40 6.21 -7.17 16.70
N ASP A 41 7.51 -7.41 16.87
CA ASP A 41 8.29 -6.78 17.95
C ASP A 41 8.31 -5.25 17.81
N LYS A 42 8.52 -4.76 16.59
CA LYS A 42 8.48 -3.32 16.28
C LYS A 42 7.07 -2.79 16.41
N GLU A 43 6.08 -3.56 15.99
CA GLU A 43 4.66 -3.21 16.08
C GLU A 43 4.24 -3.02 17.54
N ILE A 44 4.63 -3.94 18.43
CA ILE A 44 4.34 -3.86 19.85
C ILE A 44 4.96 -2.58 20.44
N LYS A 45 6.25 -2.37 20.18
CA LYS A 45 7.00 -1.21 20.67
C LYS A 45 6.35 0.10 20.24
N TYR A 46 6.03 0.23 18.96
CA TYR A 46 5.59 1.51 18.39
C TYR A 46 4.08 1.71 18.50
N PHE A 47 3.25 0.73 18.19
CA PHE A 47 1.82 0.90 18.02
C PHE A 47 1.00 0.37 19.20
N TRP A 48 1.42 -0.74 19.82
CA TRP A 48 0.68 -1.31 20.95
C TRP A 48 0.92 -0.55 22.26
N SER A 49 2.10 0.03 22.45
CA SER A 49 2.37 0.84 23.66
C SER A 49 1.48 2.07 23.77
N ASN A 50 0.94 2.59 22.65
CA ASN A 50 -0.04 3.68 22.66
C ASN A 50 -1.09 3.50 21.54
N PRO A 51 -2.10 2.65 21.77
CA PRO A 51 -3.02 2.20 20.73
C PRO A 51 -4.07 3.26 20.35
N ARG A 52 -4.18 4.37 21.11
CA ARG A 52 -5.24 5.36 20.92
C ARG A 52 -4.98 6.38 19.81
N SER A 53 -3.84 6.32 19.13
CA SER A 53 -3.56 7.24 18.01
C SER A 53 -4.30 6.81 16.74
N SER A 54 -4.85 7.75 15.97
CA SER A 54 -5.49 7.46 14.68
C SER A 54 -4.53 6.76 13.70
N VAL A 55 -3.24 7.04 13.82
CA VAL A 55 -2.19 6.41 13.01
C VAL A 55 -2.05 4.92 13.34
N SER A 56 -2.20 4.52 14.62
CA SER A 56 -2.20 3.12 15.03
C SER A 56 -3.35 2.34 14.39
N TRP A 57 -4.55 2.92 14.37
CA TRP A 57 -5.70 2.29 13.70
C TRP A 57 -5.51 2.13 12.20
N ILE A 58 -4.98 3.14 11.52
CA ILE A 58 -4.67 3.07 10.07
C ILE A 58 -3.61 2.01 9.81
N TYR A 59 -2.59 1.91 10.68
CA TYR A 59 -1.57 0.89 10.60
C TYR A 59 -2.18 -0.51 10.69
N PHE A 60 -2.98 -0.79 11.72
CA PHE A 60 -3.61 -2.10 11.90
C PHE A 60 -4.58 -2.43 10.77
N ALA A 61 -5.39 -1.46 10.32
CA ALA A 61 -6.29 -1.65 9.20
C ALA A 61 -5.51 -2.04 7.93
N ASN A 62 -4.43 -1.33 7.60
CA ASN A 62 -3.59 -1.68 6.45
C ASN A 62 -2.94 -3.06 6.60
N HIS A 63 -2.36 -3.32 7.76
CA HIS A 63 -1.62 -4.55 8.03
C HIS A 63 -2.54 -5.77 7.94
N TYR A 64 -3.65 -5.77 8.70
CA TYR A 64 -4.55 -6.91 8.77
C TYR A 64 -5.46 -7.03 7.55
N ALA A 65 -5.77 -5.94 6.84
CA ALA A 65 -6.53 -6.04 5.60
C ALA A 65 -5.73 -6.71 4.47
N GLY A 66 -4.41 -6.57 4.44
CA GLY A 66 -3.56 -7.32 3.51
C GLY A 66 -3.64 -8.83 3.79
N LEU A 67 -3.53 -9.22 5.05
CA LEU A 67 -3.62 -10.61 5.49
C LEU A 67 -5.02 -11.21 5.22
N LEU A 68 -6.07 -10.50 5.63
CA LEU A 68 -7.46 -10.88 5.39
C LEU A 68 -7.78 -10.92 3.89
N GLY A 69 -7.24 -9.96 3.13
CA GLY A 69 -7.39 -9.92 1.68
C GLY A 69 -6.83 -11.19 1.04
N ALA A 70 -5.61 -11.57 1.40
CA ALA A 70 -4.99 -12.81 0.92
C ALA A 70 -5.84 -14.02 1.28
N ILE A 71 -6.25 -14.17 2.55
CA ILE A 71 -7.03 -15.33 3.01
C ILE A 71 -8.39 -15.42 2.29
N CYS A 72 -9.11 -14.30 2.17
CA CYS A 72 -10.47 -14.28 1.67
C CYS A 72 -10.56 -14.25 0.13
N ASN A 73 -9.47 -13.99 -0.60
CA ASN A 73 -9.48 -13.78 -2.06
C ASN A 73 -10.42 -12.63 -2.53
N ILE A 74 -10.88 -11.80 -1.59
CA ILE A 74 -11.65 -10.57 -1.83
C ILE A 74 -10.70 -9.35 -1.91
N ALA A 75 -9.39 -9.60 -1.73
CA ALA A 75 -8.34 -8.60 -1.53
C ALA A 75 -8.34 -7.48 -2.56
N ASP A 76 -8.35 -7.82 -3.85
CA ASP A 76 -7.79 -6.91 -4.86
C ASP A 76 -8.42 -5.51 -4.85
N VAL A 77 -9.74 -5.39 -4.69
CA VAL A 77 -10.38 -4.07 -4.65
C VAL A 77 -10.15 -3.39 -3.31
N VAL A 78 -10.39 -4.10 -2.20
CA VAL A 78 -10.29 -3.55 -0.86
C VAL A 78 -8.87 -3.10 -0.54
N THR A 79 -7.88 -3.93 -0.87
CA THR A 79 -6.46 -3.60 -0.67
C THR A 79 -6.05 -2.40 -1.50
N ILE A 80 -6.49 -2.28 -2.76
CA ILE A 80 -6.11 -1.13 -3.57
C ILE A 80 -6.78 0.15 -3.07
N VAL A 81 -8.06 0.10 -2.68
CA VAL A 81 -8.74 1.25 -2.04
C VAL A 81 -8.04 1.66 -0.75
N LEU A 82 -7.60 0.69 0.07
CA LEU A 82 -6.83 0.97 1.28
C LEU A 82 -5.47 1.59 0.96
N ILE A 83 -4.77 1.10 -0.05
CA ILE A 83 -3.49 1.64 -0.53
C ILE A 83 -3.65 3.10 -0.96
N ASP A 84 -4.66 3.38 -1.80
CA ASP A 84 -4.96 4.74 -2.26
C ASP A 84 -5.31 5.66 -1.09
N TYR A 85 -6.05 5.14 -0.10
CA TYR A 85 -6.39 5.85 1.12
C TYR A 85 -5.17 6.17 2.00
N ILE A 86 -4.23 5.22 2.15
CA ILE A 86 -2.99 5.41 2.91
C ILE A 86 -2.10 6.46 2.25
N LEU A 87 -1.96 6.39 0.92
CA LEU A 87 -1.23 7.39 0.15
C LEU A 87 -1.85 8.78 0.34
N LEU A 88 -3.18 8.87 0.26
CA LEU A 88 -3.92 10.11 0.48
C LEU A 88 -3.69 10.67 1.88
N ILE A 89 -3.81 9.86 2.94
CA ILE A 89 -3.58 10.32 4.33
C ILE A 89 -2.17 10.88 4.49
N ARG A 90 -1.15 10.24 3.89
CA ARG A 90 0.24 10.72 3.97
C ARG A 90 0.42 12.07 3.29
N VAL A 91 -0.16 12.26 2.11
CA VAL A 91 -0.13 13.55 1.41
C VAL A 91 -0.87 14.61 2.23
N LEU A 92 -2.00 14.28 2.85
CA LEU A 92 -2.73 15.21 3.73
C LEU A 92 -1.96 15.57 4.99
N ALA A 93 -1.26 14.61 5.60
CA ALA A 93 -0.41 14.85 6.74
C ALA A 93 0.72 15.83 6.38
N LEU A 94 1.31 15.70 5.19
CA LEU A 94 2.36 16.58 4.69
C LEU A 94 1.86 18.01 4.41
N TYR A 95 0.60 18.16 3.98
CA TYR A 95 -0.03 19.46 3.73
C TYR A 95 -0.62 20.11 4.99
N HIS A 96 -0.24 19.65 6.19
CA HIS A 96 -0.74 20.14 7.48
C HIS A 96 -2.27 20.23 7.50
N ASN A 97 -2.93 19.24 6.88
CA ASN A 97 -4.39 19.13 6.79
C ASN A 97 -5.10 20.38 6.23
N ASN A 98 -4.58 20.99 5.17
CA ASN A 98 -5.30 22.05 4.44
C ASN A 98 -6.71 21.55 4.04
N THR A 99 -7.74 22.19 4.59
CA THR A 99 -9.14 21.73 4.52
C THR A 99 -9.66 21.64 3.09
N LYS A 100 -9.28 22.58 2.21
CA LYS A 100 -9.73 22.58 0.81
C LYS A 100 -9.18 21.39 0.03
N LEU A 101 -7.87 21.14 0.17
CA LEU A 101 -7.21 20.00 -0.49
C LEU A 101 -7.73 18.68 0.08
N SER A 102 -7.95 18.61 1.40
CA SER A 102 -8.54 17.47 2.09
C SER A 102 -9.93 17.13 1.57
N VAL A 103 -10.80 18.12 1.38
CA VAL A 103 -12.14 17.91 0.83
C VAL A 103 -12.06 17.44 -0.63
N CYS A 104 -11.25 18.09 -1.46
CA CYS A 104 -11.08 17.71 -2.87
C CYS A 104 -10.60 16.25 -3.03
N LEU A 105 -9.54 15.88 -2.29
CA LEU A 105 -8.99 14.52 -2.33
C LEU A 105 -9.97 13.47 -1.78
N LYS A 106 -10.68 13.78 -0.69
CA LYS A 106 -11.67 12.86 -0.11
C LYS A 106 -12.88 12.64 -1.00
N LEU A 107 -13.28 13.63 -1.82
CA LEU A 107 -14.35 13.48 -2.81
C LEU A 107 -13.91 12.67 -4.02
N MET A 108 -12.64 12.75 -4.40
CA MET A 108 -12.10 12.03 -5.55
C MET A 108 -12.00 10.52 -5.32
N LEU A 109 -11.77 10.07 -4.09
CA LEU A 109 -11.58 8.66 -3.74
C LEU A 109 -12.84 7.77 -3.87
N PRO A 110 -14.04 8.15 -3.39
CA PRO A 110 -15.26 7.38 -3.62
C PRO A 110 -15.65 7.40 -5.11
N PHE A 111 -15.39 8.50 -5.81
CA PHE A 111 -15.61 8.58 -7.25
C PHE A 111 -14.72 7.57 -8.01
N LEU A 112 -13.44 7.48 -7.65
CA LEU A 112 -12.52 6.48 -8.17
C LEU A 112 -13.00 5.04 -7.89
N SER A 113 -13.47 4.81 -6.67
CA SER A 113 -13.97 3.51 -6.23
C SER A 113 -15.23 3.09 -7.01
N ALA A 114 -16.13 4.04 -7.30
CA ALA A 114 -17.33 3.82 -8.09
C ALA A 114 -17.00 3.47 -9.55
N LEU A 115 -16.12 4.24 -10.21
CA LEU A 115 -15.64 3.95 -11.57
C LEU A 115 -15.01 2.56 -11.66
N ARG A 116 -14.29 2.14 -10.63
CA ARG A 116 -13.65 0.82 -10.58
C ARG A 116 -14.67 -0.30 -10.44
N MET A 117 -15.69 -0.14 -9.59
CA MET A 117 -16.78 -1.11 -9.47
C MET A 117 -17.51 -1.29 -10.80
N GLU A 118 -17.79 -0.18 -11.49
CA GLU A 118 -18.44 -0.19 -12.81
C GLU A 118 -17.60 -0.94 -13.86
N SER A 119 -16.28 -0.70 -13.89
CA SER A 119 -15.38 -1.40 -14.82
C SER A 119 -15.31 -2.92 -14.59
N ARG A 120 -15.50 -3.39 -13.34
CA ARG A 120 -15.56 -4.83 -13.04
C ARG A 120 -16.85 -5.46 -13.55
N PHE A 121 -17.96 -4.76 -13.43
CA PHE A 121 -19.25 -5.22 -13.94
C PHE A 121 -19.22 -5.30 -15.48
N ALA A 122 -18.61 -4.31 -16.13
CA ALA A 122 -18.47 -4.25 -17.58
C ALA A 122 -17.50 -5.30 -18.17
N ARG A 123 -16.68 -5.95 -17.34
CA ARG A 123 -15.80 -7.06 -17.74
C ARG A 123 -16.57 -8.29 -18.26
N LEU A 124 -17.87 -8.36 -17.97
CA LEU A 124 -18.78 -9.39 -18.50
C LEU A 124 -19.29 -9.05 -19.91
N SER A 125 -19.03 -7.85 -20.42
CA SER A 125 -19.41 -7.40 -21.76
C SER A 125 -18.25 -7.54 -22.75
N ASP A 126 -18.54 -7.70 -24.04
CA ASP A 126 -17.57 -7.89 -25.14
C ASP A 126 -16.57 -6.72 -25.29
N SER A 127 -16.95 -5.53 -24.82
CA SER A 127 -16.09 -4.34 -24.69
C SER A 127 -15.23 -4.31 -23.40
N GLY A 128 -15.19 -5.42 -22.65
CA GLY A 128 -14.60 -5.51 -21.32
C GLY A 128 -13.10 -5.30 -21.26
N VAL A 129 -12.35 -5.59 -22.34
CA VAL A 129 -10.89 -5.44 -22.36
C VAL A 129 -10.48 -3.97 -22.32
N THR A 130 -11.12 -3.10 -23.12
CA THR A 130 -10.82 -1.67 -23.15
C THR A 130 -11.15 -1.00 -21.82
N LEU A 131 -12.32 -1.33 -21.23
CA LEU A 131 -12.73 -0.82 -19.93
C LEU A 131 -11.82 -1.33 -18.80
N TYR A 132 -11.31 -2.57 -18.93
CA TYR A 132 -10.32 -3.10 -18.00
C TYR A 132 -9.02 -2.30 -18.05
N ILE A 133 -8.43 -2.06 -19.22
CA ILE A 133 -7.18 -1.28 -19.35
C ILE A 133 -7.38 0.14 -18.78
N LEU A 134 -8.49 0.80 -19.12
CA LEU A 134 -8.82 2.12 -18.58
C LEU A 134 -8.90 2.10 -17.05
N SER A 135 -9.49 1.07 -16.45
CA SER A 135 -9.60 0.94 -14.98
C SER A 135 -8.26 0.90 -14.26
N TRP A 136 -7.17 0.46 -14.93
CA TRP A 136 -5.81 0.45 -14.36
C TRP A 136 -5.03 1.73 -14.63
N ILE A 137 -5.39 2.50 -15.66
CA ILE A 137 -4.78 3.80 -15.93
C ILE A 137 -5.17 4.79 -14.83
N ILE A 138 -6.42 4.77 -14.36
CA ILE A 138 -6.90 5.74 -13.37
C ILE A 138 -6.07 5.71 -12.06
N PRO A 139 -5.82 4.55 -11.39
CA PRO A 139 -4.99 4.53 -10.18
C PRO A 139 -3.53 4.92 -10.45
N ILE A 140 -2.98 4.64 -11.64
CA ILE A 140 -1.64 5.14 -12.03
C ILE A 140 -1.67 6.67 -12.08
N THR A 141 -2.63 7.26 -12.77
CA THR A 141 -2.75 8.72 -12.88
C THR A 141 -2.96 9.38 -11.52
N PHE A 142 -3.86 8.83 -10.69
CA PHE A 142 -4.12 9.36 -9.36
C PHE A 142 -2.90 9.26 -8.45
N GLY A 143 -2.23 8.11 -8.44
CA GLY A 143 -1.00 7.93 -7.68
C GLY A 143 0.13 8.85 -8.16
N LEU A 144 0.21 9.15 -9.47
CA LEU A 144 1.17 10.11 -10.02
C LEU A 144 0.90 11.52 -9.51
N ILE A 145 -0.36 11.94 -9.48
CA ILE A 145 -0.77 13.25 -8.92
C ILE A 145 -0.37 13.33 -7.44
N LEU A 146 -0.67 12.29 -6.65
CA LEU A 146 -0.28 12.23 -5.24
C LEU A 146 1.25 12.28 -5.05
N LEU A 147 2.01 11.58 -5.90
CA LEU A 147 3.47 11.62 -5.87
C LEU A 147 3.98 13.03 -6.17
N ILE A 148 3.47 13.69 -7.21
CA ILE A 148 3.88 15.05 -7.59
C ILE A 148 3.58 16.02 -6.46
N LEU A 149 2.40 15.94 -5.82
CA LEU A 149 2.06 16.77 -4.66
C LEU A 149 2.99 16.53 -3.47
N ALA A 150 3.29 15.25 -3.18
CA ALA A 150 4.21 14.89 -2.11
C ALA A 150 5.63 15.45 -2.37
N LEU A 151 6.14 15.28 -3.59
CA LEU A 151 7.45 15.78 -4.01
C LEU A 151 7.51 17.30 -4.00
N TYR A 152 6.47 17.97 -4.50
CA TYR A 152 6.38 19.43 -4.50
C TYR A 152 6.48 19.97 -3.07
N LYS A 153 5.68 19.42 -2.14
CA LYS A 153 5.68 19.89 -0.76
C LYS A 153 6.97 19.53 -0.02
N ALA A 154 7.54 18.37 -0.30
CA ALA A 154 8.84 17.97 0.22
C ALA A 154 9.96 18.91 -0.28
N ALA A 155 9.92 19.33 -1.55
CA ALA A 155 10.85 20.29 -2.13
C ALA A 155 10.66 21.71 -1.56
N GLU A 156 9.43 22.14 -1.30
CA GLU A 156 9.15 23.40 -0.61
C GLU A 156 9.72 23.38 0.81
N HIS A 157 9.50 22.30 1.57
CA HIS A 157 10.02 22.15 2.92
C HIS A 157 11.56 22.07 2.94
N TRP A 158 12.17 21.43 1.94
CA TRP A 158 13.62 21.44 1.72
C TRP A 158 14.14 22.87 1.52
N ARG A 159 13.46 23.67 0.69
CA ARG A 159 13.88 25.05 0.42
C ARG A 159 13.70 25.97 1.64
N ALA A 160 12.63 25.78 2.42
CA ALA A 160 12.35 26.58 3.61
C ALA A 160 13.21 26.20 4.82
N SER A 161 13.61 24.94 4.92
CA SER A 161 14.41 24.43 6.04
C SER A 161 15.89 24.51 5.70
N SER A 162 16.50 25.68 5.91
CA SER A 162 17.93 25.97 5.69
C SER A 162 18.91 25.19 6.61
N GLY A 163 18.53 24.02 7.13
CA GLY A 163 19.30 23.26 8.11
C GLY A 163 19.39 21.76 7.81
N LEU A 164 20.52 21.15 8.20
CA LEU A 164 20.88 19.75 7.93
C LEU A 164 19.88 18.70 8.45
N ARG A 165 19.01 19.06 9.41
CA ARG A 165 18.07 18.12 10.05
C ARG A 165 16.80 17.85 9.23
N GLY A 166 16.29 18.85 8.50
CA GLY A 166 15.14 18.65 7.61
C GLY A 166 15.47 17.73 6.43
N LEU A 167 16.75 17.67 6.05
CA LEU A 167 17.25 16.86 4.93
C LEU A 167 17.09 15.35 5.18
N GLU A 168 17.36 14.87 6.39
CA GLU A 168 17.34 13.43 6.66
C GLU A 168 15.91 12.88 6.65
N LEU A 169 14.97 13.56 7.32
CA LEU A 169 13.56 13.15 7.33
C LEU A 169 12.95 13.24 5.92
N VAL A 170 13.18 14.33 5.19
CA VAL A 170 12.68 14.50 3.82
C VAL A 170 13.29 13.46 2.88
N ARG A 171 14.58 13.15 3.01
CA ARG A 171 15.25 12.12 2.19
C ARG A 171 14.65 10.72 2.42
N VAL A 172 14.40 10.34 3.67
CA VAL A 172 13.77 9.04 4.00
C VAL A 172 12.35 8.99 3.47
N VAL A 173 11.56 10.04 3.67
CA VAL A 173 10.17 10.12 3.18
C VAL A 173 10.11 10.05 1.65
N ILE A 174 10.95 10.80 0.92
CA ILE A 174 10.99 10.77 -0.55
C ILE A 174 11.41 9.40 -1.05
N ARG A 175 12.45 8.80 -0.47
CA ARG A 175 12.96 7.48 -0.86
C ARG A 175 11.87 6.42 -0.70
N ASP A 176 11.20 6.41 0.45
CA ASP A 176 10.21 5.39 0.74
C ASP A 176 8.91 5.63 -0.07
N GLN A 177 8.53 6.89 -0.30
CA GLN A 177 7.38 7.24 -1.14
C GLN A 177 7.61 6.85 -2.61
N PHE A 178 8.82 7.06 -3.15
CA PHE A 178 9.17 6.69 -4.52
C PHE A 178 9.23 5.17 -4.68
N LEU A 179 9.86 4.45 -3.74
CA LEU A 179 9.89 2.98 -3.76
C LEU A 179 8.48 2.39 -3.70
N TYR A 180 7.63 2.91 -2.81
CA TYR A 180 6.26 2.46 -2.68
C TYR A 180 5.47 2.68 -3.97
N TYR A 181 5.52 3.89 -4.53
CA TYR A 181 4.78 4.21 -5.74
C TYR A 181 5.32 3.48 -6.97
N GLY A 182 6.64 3.31 -7.09
CA GLY A 182 7.25 2.47 -8.12
C GLY A 182 6.73 1.04 -8.08
N PHE A 183 6.55 0.49 -6.88
CA PHE A 183 5.97 -0.84 -6.71
C PHE A 183 4.47 -0.88 -7.09
N VAL A 184 3.70 0.17 -6.80
CA VAL A 184 2.30 0.27 -7.24
C VAL A 184 2.21 0.27 -8.76
N ILE A 185 3.02 1.09 -9.44
CA ILE A 185 3.08 1.11 -10.90
C ILE A 185 3.47 -0.28 -11.43
N PHE A 186 4.49 -0.90 -10.84
CA PHE A 186 4.93 -2.23 -11.23
C PHE A 186 3.78 -3.24 -11.15
N CYS A 187 3.04 -3.30 -10.04
CA CYS A 187 1.88 -4.18 -9.90
C CYS A 187 0.79 -3.86 -10.95
N CYS A 188 0.48 -2.59 -11.20
CA CYS A 188 -0.48 -2.19 -12.22
C CYS A 188 -0.05 -2.62 -13.63
N VAL A 189 1.21 -2.41 -13.98
CA VAL A 189 1.77 -2.82 -15.28
C VAL A 189 1.70 -4.33 -15.44
N LEU A 190 2.09 -5.10 -14.42
CA LEU A 190 1.98 -6.57 -14.46
C LEU A 190 0.53 -7.02 -14.72
N LYS A 191 -0.46 -6.39 -14.09
CA LYS A 191 -1.89 -6.69 -14.30
C LYS A 191 -2.43 -6.28 -15.68
N ILE A 192 -1.80 -5.31 -16.34
CA ILE A 192 -2.11 -4.99 -17.75
C ILE A 192 -1.47 -6.05 -18.65
N VAL A 193 -0.20 -6.37 -18.43
CA VAL A 193 0.55 -7.38 -19.18
C VAL A 193 -0.12 -8.75 -19.09
N THR A 194 -0.74 -9.12 -17.96
CA THR A 194 -1.47 -10.40 -17.84
C THR A 194 -2.58 -10.57 -18.87
N VAL A 195 -3.16 -9.48 -19.39
CA VAL A 195 -4.19 -9.55 -20.44
C VAL A 195 -3.59 -9.74 -21.82
N ALA A 196 -2.34 -9.33 -22.02
CA ALA A 196 -1.63 -9.46 -23.30
C ALA A 196 -0.92 -10.82 -23.46
N VAL A 197 -0.76 -11.59 -22.38
CA VAL A 197 -0.01 -12.85 -22.39
C VAL A 197 -0.96 -14.03 -22.62
N GLU A 198 -0.73 -14.77 -23.72
CA GLU A 198 -1.50 -15.96 -24.08
C GLU A 198 -1.12 -17.20 -23.25
N ASN A 199 0.11 -17.23 -22.73
CA ASN A 199 0.63 -18.37 -21.96
C ASN A 199 -0.03 -18.45 -20.57
N PRO A 200 -0.71 -19.54 -20.21
CA PRO A 200 -1.46 -19.63 -18.96
C PRO A 200 -0.56 -19.63 -17.72
N ILE A 201 0.56 -20.35 -17.76
CA ILE A 201 1.50 -20.41 -16.63
C ILE A 201 2.09 -19.02 -16.36
N ALA A 202 2.47 -18.31 -17.43
CA ALA A 202 3.00 -16.95 -17.32
C ALA A 202 1.95 -15.97 -16.80
N SER A 203 0.69 -16.10 -17.22
CA SER A 203 -0.39 -15.24 -16.72
C SER A 203 -0.64 -15.47 -15.22
N VAL A 204 -0.63 -16.72 -14.74
CA VAL A 204 -0.75 -17.04 -13.30
C VAL A 204 0.41 -16.45 -12.49
N LEU A 205 1.65 -16.57 -12.98
CA LEU A 205 2.82 -15.98 -12.34
C LEU A 205 2.73 -14.45 -12.28
N LEU A 206 2.36 -13.80 -13.38
CA LEU A 206 2.23 -12.35 -13.43
C LEU A 206 1.09 -11.85 -12.52
N VAL A 207 -0.03 -12.60 -12.42
CA VAL A 207 -1.13 -12.29 -11.49
C VAL A 207 -0.66 -12.41 -10.04
N ALA A 208 0.14 -13.42 -9.71
CA ALA A 208 0.66 -13.65 -8.36
C ALA A 208 1.68 -12.58 -7.96
N VAL A 209 2.64 -12.25 -8.83
CA VAL A 209 3.64 -11.20 -8.57
C VAL A 209 3.00 -9.80 -8.56
N GLY A 210 2.00 -9.57 -9.40
CA GLY A 210 1.19 -8.35 -9.41
C GLY A 210 0.17 -8.26 -8.28
N SER A 211 0.23 -9.14 -7.26
CA SER A 211 -0.69 -9.12 -6.13
C SER A 211 -0.50 -7.86 -5.28
N PRO A 212 -1.58 -7.13 -4.94
CA PRO A 212 -1.49 -5.94 -4.10
C PRO A 212 -1.08 -6.26 -2.66
N THR A 213 -1.02 -7.54 -2.27
CA THR A 213 -0.63 -7.93 -0.92
C THR A 213 0.82 -7.58 -0.57
N LEU A 214 1.71 -7.59 -1.58
CA LEU A 214 3.09 -7.12 -1.42
C LEU A 214 3.16 -5.63 -1.08
N LEU A 215 2.20 -4.82 -1.56
CA LEU A 215 2.09 -3.40 -1.23
C LEU A 215 1.66 -3.18 0.22
N CYS A 216 0.87 -4.08 0.80
CA CYS A 216 0.51 -4.01 2.22
C CYS A 216 1.74 -4.19 3.12
N ILE A 217 2.63 -5.14 2.78
CA ILE A 217 3.90 -5.35 3.49
C ILE A 217 4.76 -4.09 3.44
N LEU A 218 5.00 -3.57 2.22
CA LEU A 218 5.79 -2.36 2.01
C LEU A 218 5.17 -1.15 2.75
N GLY A 219 3.84 -1.07 2.77
CA GLY A 219 3.10 -0.04 3.48
C GLY A 219 3.36 -0.06 4.98
N GLY A 220 3.38 -1.25 5.58
CA GLY A 220 3.70 -1.43 7.00
C GLY A 220 5.14 -1.08 7.35
N GLN A 221 6.10 -1.51 6.52
CA GLN A 221 7.52 -1.16 6.70
C GLN A 221 7.74 0.36 6.65
N LEU A 222 7.11 1.04 5.69
CA LEU A 222 7.20 2.50 5.56
C LEU A 222 6.63 3.23 6.77
N LEU A 223 5.50 2.80 7.33
CA LEU A 223 4.96 3.42 8.55
C LEU A 223 5.90 3.28 9.76
N ILE A 224 6.57 2.13 9.89
CA ILE A 224 7.55 1.90 10.95
C ILE A 224 8.80 2.75 10.73
N ASN A 225 9.35 2.78 9.52
CA ASN A 225 10.50 3.63 9.17
C ASN A 225 10.21 5.11 9.45
N LEU A 226 9.00 5.57 9.13
CA LEU A 226 8.59 6.95 9.38
C LEU A 226 8.55 7.26 10.88
N LYS A 227 8.03 6.33 11.69
CA LYS A 227 7.97 6.50 13.14
C LYS A 227 9.36 6.50 13.77
N GLU A 228 10.22 5.60 13.32
CA GLU A 228 11.62 5.54 13.75
C GLU A 228 12.39 6.81 13.37
N ALA A 229 12.21 7.32 12.16
CA ALA A 229 12.81 8.58 11.72
C ALA A 229 12.28 9.78 12.53
N GLY A 230 10.99 9.80 12.87
CA GLY A 230 10.39 10.82 13.73
C GLY A 230 10.98 10.83 15.14
N GLU A 231 11.17 9.65 15.75
CA GLU A 231 11.79 9.53 17.08
C GLU A 231 13.27 9.96 17.08
N ARG A 232 14.03 9.57 16.04
CA ARG A 232 15.42 10.02 15.87
C ARG A 232 15.51 11.54 15.69
N GLY A 233 14.57 12.13 14.95
CA GLY A 233 14.47 13.58 14.79
C GLY A 233 14.14 14.32 16.09
N ALA A 234 13.27 13.74 16.93
CA ALA A 234 12.93 14.29 18.24
C ALA A 234 14.10 14.23 19.23
N ASN A 235 14.81 13.10 19.29
CA ASN A 235 15.90 12.86 20.25
C ASN A 235 17.25 13.48 19.83
N GLY A 236 17.47 13.73 18.53
CA GLY A 236 18.71 14.34 18.03
C GLY A 236 18.85 15.85 18.32
N GLY A 237 17.80 16.50 18.83
CA GLY A 237 17.78 17.92 19.17
C GLY A 237 17.76 18.25 20.66
N THR A 238 17.42 17.28 21.51
CA THR A 238 17.25 17.45 22.95
C THR A 238 18.25 16.59 23.71
N ASN A 239 19.54 16.91 23.58
CA ASN A 239 20.47 16.71 24.70
C ASN A 239 20.14 17.72 25.82
N TYR A 240 18.88 17.73 26.27
CA TYR A 240 18.59 18.13 27.64
C TYR A 240 18.97 16.91 28.46
N THR A 241 20.22 16.90 28.91
CA THR A 241 20.62 16.19 30.12
C THR A 241 19.46 16.37 31.11
N PRO A 242 18.77 15.31 31.55
CA PRO A 242 17.81 15.45 32.63
C PRO A 242 18.61 16.03 33.79
N LYS A 243 18.38 17.31 34.11
CA LYS A 243 18.91 17.91 35.32
C LYS A 243 18.34 17.03 36.43
N SER A 244 19.22 16.23 37.02
CA SER A 244 19.00 15.56 38.28
C SER A 244 18.37 16.58 39.22
N VAL A 245 17.07 16.49 39.43
CA VAL A 245 16.37 17.19 40.50
C VAL A 245 16.85 16.49 41.77
N SER A 246 18.00 16.92 42.28
CA SER A 246 18.49 16.49 43.57
C SER A 246 17.50 17.01 44.61
N SER A 247 16.82 16.07 45.28
CA SER A 247 16.43 16.14 46.69
C SER A 247 15.80 17.46 47.16
N MET A 248 14.48 17.57 47.01
CA MET A 248 13.68 18.29 48.02
C MET A 248 13.57 17.38 49.24
N GLU A 249 14.38 17.67 50.26
CA GLU A 249 14.16 17.21 51.62
C GLU A 249 12.83 17.78 52.13
N PHE A 250 11.97 16.91 52.64
CA PHE A 250 10.85 17.31 53.49
C PHE A 250 11.27 17.05 54.94
N ALA A 251 11.34 18.14 55.70
CA ALA A 251 11.41 18.14 57.16
C ALA A 251 10.04 17.81 57.77
#